data_AF-A0A7V2AKN8-F1
#
_entry.id   AF-A0A7V2AKN8-F1
#
_cell.length_a   1.000
_cell.length_b   1.000
_cell.length_c   1.000
_cell.angle_alpha   90.00
_cell.angle_beta   90.00
_cell.angle_gamma   90.00
#
_symmetry.space_group_name_H-M   'P 1'
#
loop_
_entity.id
_entity.type
_entity.pdbx_description
1 polymer ?
#
loop_
_entity_poly.entity_id
_entity_poly.type
_entity_poly.pdbx_seq_one_letter_code
_entity_poly.pdbx_strand_id
1 'polypeptide(L)'
;MSGFEAFLSNQPINAIIAAILYVSTYLSFLNLLRYPRNWRPPGVSSTVASVALAVVMVAFVSASADGLDIGLLFFLTGFIILLFGIIASPAVDFQPGSRPLVEFLANHGDHAGLWMVLPALVAGYALPYARLQGVMAAAIVIELAWYLRHRWNGKRQLYSLSDHDLLVMKTQAKGDLEDFALRHGIGELKLSAAGAQWYGCSKSTLPCAFNLYTNRLGLNTAPCCREHMKELAYFVSSCLKEMEVTHWLEGGSLLGAVRENGNLLAWEDDVDISFLLDDKSIWSSVARGISARGKRHGYYIEIFEDIGYLGVSFDRPLPWPFRSERNRMRGEIRLDLVAYRRAV
;
A
#
# COMPACT_ATOMS: atom_id res chain seq x y z
N MET A 1 4.88 -41.69 -24.70
CA MET A 1 4.74 -40.43 -23.95
C MET A 1 3.72 -39.58 -24.66
N SER A 2 2.63 -39.22 -23.99
CA SER A 2 1.67 -38.28 -24.58
C SER A 2 2.32 -36.89 -24.74
N GLY A 3 1.83 -36.05 -25.65
CA GLY A 3 2.35 -34.68 -25.82
C GLY A 3 2.31 -33.85 -24.52
N PHE A 4 1.40 -34.19 -23.60
CA PHE A 4 1.27 -33.59 -22.28
C PHE A 4 2.39 -34.03 -21.31
N GLU A 5 2.78 -35.30 -21.33
CA GLU A 5 3.91 -35.81 -20.53
C GLU A 5 5.25 -35.23 -21.00
N ALA A 6 5.42 -35.06 -22.32
CA ALA A 6 6.60 -34.40 -22.88
C ALA A 6 6.68 -32.92 -22.46
N PHE A 7 5.55 -32.21 -22.41
CA PHE A 7 5.47 -30.82 -21.94
C PHE A 7 5.84 -30.68 -20.46
N LEU A 8 5.33 -31.57 -19.59
CA LEU A 8 5.64 -31.57 -18.15
C LEU A 8 7.07 -32.04 -17.82
N SER A 9 7.76 -32.71 -18.74
CA SER A 9 9.17 -33.10 -18.59
C SER A 9 10.15 -31.97 -18.94
N ASN A 10 9.69 -30.89 -19.57
CA ASN A 10 10.51 -29.79 -20.03
C ASN A 10 10.85 -28.81 -18.87
N GLN A 11 12.10 -28.84 -18.42
CA GLN A 11 12.59 -28.07 -17.26
C GLN A 11 12.37 -26.54 -17.42
N PRO A 12 12.75 -25.89 -18.55
CA PRO A 12 12.43 -24.49 -18.81
C PRO A 12 10.93 -24.14 -18.70
N ILE A 13 10.07 -24.97 -19.28
CA ILE A 13 8.61 -24.74 -19.24
C ILE A 13 8.10 -24.81 -17.80
N ASN A 14 8.56 -25.80 -17.04
CA ASN A 14 8.23 -25.95 -15.62
C ASN A 14 8.67 -24.75 -14.77
N ALA A 15 9.85 -24.18 -15.04
CA ALA A 15 10.31 -22.97 -14.38
C ALA A 15 9.39 -21.77 -14.68
N ILE A 16 8.99 -21.60 -15.94
CA ILE A 16 8.09 -20.52 -16.37
C ILE A 16 6.70 -20.68 -15.72
N ILE A 17 6.14 -21.88 -15.70
CA ILE A 17 4.85 -22.16 -15.05
C ILE A 17 4.92 -21.82 -13.55
N ALA A 18 5.98 -22.25 -12.86
CA ALA A 18 6.17 -21.95 -11.44
C ALA A 18 6.29 -20.44 -11.19
N ALA A 19 7.02 -19.71 -12.05
CA ALA A 19 7.13 -18.26 -11.98
C ALA A 19 5.76 -17.58 -12.17
N ILE A 20 4.96 -18.01 -13.14
CA ILE A 20 3.60 -17.48 -13.38
C ILE A 20 2.69 -17.76 -12.18
N LEU A 21 2.74 -18.97 -11.61
CA LEU A 21 1.98 -19.31 -10.41
C LEU A 21 2.37 -18.43 -9.22
N TYR A 22 3.67 -18.16 -9.04
CA TYR A 22 4.15 -17.24 -8.02
C TYR A 22 3.66 -15.81 -8.25
N VAL A 23 3.83 -15.27 -9.46
CA VAL A 23 3.35 -13.92 -9.80
C VAL A 23 1.83 -13.81 -9.58
N SER A 24 1.06 -14.82 -9.99
CA SER A 24 -0.39 -14.84 -9.80
C SER A 24 -0.77 -14.86 -8.31
N THR A 25 -0.06 -15.66 -7.51
CA THR A 25 -0.24 -15.73 -6.06
C THR A 25 0.12 -14.38 -5.40
N TYR A 26 1.23 -13.76 -5.79
CA TYR A 26 1.67 -12.44 -5.33
C TYR A 26 0.63 -11.35 -5.65
N LEU A 27 0.13 -11.29 -6.89
CA LEU A 27 -0.86 -10.30 -7.28
C LEU A 27 -2.20 -10.50 -6.58
N SER A 28 -2.62 -11.76 -6.42
CA SER A 28 -3.81 -12.12 -5.65
C SER A 28 -3.68 -11.68 -4.19
N PHE A 29 -2.52 -11.92 -3.58
CA PHE A 29 -2.20 -11.49 -2.23
C PHE A 29 -2.19 -9.96 -2.06
N LEU A 30 -1.52 -9.22 -2.96
CA LEU A 30 -1.55 -7.76 -2.92
C LEU A 30 -2.97 -7.20 -3.04
N ASN A 31 -3.82 -7.83 -3.86
CA ASN A 31 -5.22 -7.43 -3.97
C ASN A 31 -5.99 -7.68 -2.66
N LEU A 32 -5.67 -8.72 -1.88
CA LEU A 32 -6.24 -8.92 -0.55
C LEU A 32 -5.83 -7.83 0.44
N LEU A 33 -4.61 -7.28 0.32
CA LEU A 33 -4.13 -6.24 1.23
C LEU A 33 -4.94 -4.94 1.16
N ARG A 34 -5.77 -4.75 0.11
CA ARG A 34 -6.71 -3.62 0.05
C ARG A 34 -7.70 -3.62 1.23
N TYR A 35 -8.15 -4.79 1.68
CA TYR A 35 -9.18 -4.88 2.72
C TYR A 35 -8.68 -4.42 4.09
N PRO A 36 -7.60 -4.99 4.68
CA PRO A 36 -7.12 -4.55 5.99
C PRO A 36 -6.69 -3.08 5.99
N ARG A 37 -6.18 -2.57 4.86
CA ARG A 37 -5.86 -1.15 4.65
C ARG A 37 -7.08 -0.24 4.66
N ASN A 38 -8.24 -0.76 4.23
CA ASN A 38 -9.54 -0.11 4.30
C ASN A 38 -10.31 -0.46 5.59
N TRP A 39 -9.62 -0.94 6.64
CA TRP A 39 -10.22 -1.33 7.92
C TRP A 39 -11.32 -2.39 7.79
N ARG A 40 -11.18 -3.30 6.82
CA ARG A 40 -12.15 -4.35 6.53
C ARG A 40 -11.53 -5.74 6.54
N PRO A 41 -12.32 -6.77 6.90
CA PRO A 41 -11.90 -8.14 6.66
C PRO A 41 -11.87 -8.43 5.16
N PRO A 42 -10.93 -9.28 4.69
CA PRO A 42 -10.93 -9.72 3.30
C PRO A 42 -12.16 -10.57 2.99
N GLY A 43 -12.73 -10.36 1.80
CA GLY A 43 -13.88 -11.15 1.33
C GLY A 43 -13.54 -12.65 1.26
N VAL A 44 -14.44 -13.50 1.75
CA VAL A 44 -14.22 -14.96 1.86
C VAL A 44 -13.78 -15.57 0.54
N SER A 45 -14.44 -15.22 -0.57
CA SER A 45 -14.11 -15.75 -1.90
C SER A 45 -12.71 -15.35 -2.37
N SER A 46 -12.31 -14.11 -2.13
CA SER A 46 -10.97 -13.62 -2.47
C SER A 46 -9.92 -14.35 -1.63
N THR A 47 -10.17 -14.52 -0.33
CA THR A 47 -9.26 -15.22 0.59
C THR A 47 -9.07 -16.68 0.17
N VAL A 48 -10.16 -17.40 -0.10
CA VAL A 48 -10.12 -18.79 -0.56
C VAL A 48 -9.35 -18.90 -1.89
N ALA A 49 -9.58 -17.98 -2.84
CA ALA A 49 -8.88 -17.98 -4.12
C ALA A 49 -7.37 -17.76 -3.94
N SER A 50 -6.94 -16.81 -3.10
CA SER A 50 -5.51 -16.58 -2.85
C SER A 50 -4.84 -17.75 -2.14
N VAL A 51 -5.50 -18.35 -1.14
CA VAL A 51 -5.01 -19.54 -0.44
C VAL A 51 -4.91 -20.73 -1.40
N ALA A 52 -5.92 -20.96 -2.23
CA ALA A 52 -5.90 -22.02 -3.22
C ALA A 52 -4.75 -21.85 -4.22
N LEU A 53 -4.51 -20.63 -4.72
CA LEU A 53 -3.37 -20.34 -5.60
C LEU A 53 -2.03 -20.64 -4.92
N ALA A 54 -1.86 -20.23 -3.66
CA ALA A 54 -0.66 -20.51 -2.89
C ALA A 54 -0.44 -22.02 -2.70
N VAL A 55 -1.49 -22.77 -2.33
CA VAL A 55 -1.43 -24.23 -2.17
C VAL A 55 -1.08 -24.92 -3.49
N VAL A 56 -1.72 -24.53 -4.59
CA VAL A 56 -1.44 -25.09 -5.93
C VAL A 56 0.01 -24.81 -6.33
N MET A 57 0.49 -23.59 -6.12
CA MET A 57 1.88 -23.24 -6.40
C MET A 57 2.85 -24.10 -5.57
N VAL A 58 2.65 -24.19 -4.25
CA VAL A 58 3.53 -24.96 -3.37
C VAL A 58 3.53 -26.44 -3.75
N ALA A 59 2.35 -27.02 -3.99
CA ALA A 59 2.20 -28.41 -4.42
C ALA A 59 2.87 -28.67 -5.78
N PHE A 60 2.69 -27.77 -6.76
CA PHE A 60 3.31 -27.90 -8.08
C PHE A 60 4.84 -27.88 -8.02
N VAL A 61 5.41 -26.96 -7.25
CA VAL A 61 6.87 -26.85 -7.09
C VAL A 61 7.43 -28.05 -6.34
N SER A 62 6.70 -28.55 -5.34
CA SER A 62 7.15 -29.65 -4.47
C SER A 62 6.86 -31.05 -5.03
N ALA A 63 6.15 -31.17 -6.15
CA ALA A 63 5.82 -32.46 -6.75
C ALA A 63 7.06 -33.12 -7.39
N SER A 64 7.34 -34.36 -7.00
CA SER A 64 8.39 -35.22 -7.53
C SER A 64 7.81 -36.52 -8.11
N ALA A 65 8.65 -37.38 -8.70
CA ALA A 65 8.20 -38.67 -9.25
C ALA A 65 7.68 -39.63 -8.16
N ASP A 66 8.21 -39.53 -6.95
CA ASP A 66 7.89 -40.40 -5.81
C ASP A 66 6.82 -39.80 -4.87
N GLY A 67 6.23 -38.66 -5.24
CA GLY A 67 5.20 -37.98 -4.46
C GLY A 67 5.52 -36.51 -4.21
N LEU A 68 5.42 -36.04 -2.96
CA LEU A 68 5.77 -34.67 -2.57
C LEU A 68 7.13 -34.66 -1.88
N ASP A 69 8.03 -33.81 -2.34
CA ASP A 69 9.26 -33.47 -1.61
C ASP A 69 8.90 -32.61 -0.40
N ILE A 70 8.88 -33.25 0.77
CA ILE A 70 8.52 -32.63 2.04
C ILE A 70 9.50 -31.51 2.41
N GLY A 71 10.79 -31.67 2.12
CA GLY A 71 11.81 -30.67 2.43
C GLY A 71 11.61 -29.40 1.61
N LEU A 72 11.38 -29.56 0.29
CA LEU A 72 11.08 -28.47 -0.61
C LEU A 72 9.76 -27.77 -0.24
N LEU A 73 8.75 -28.55 0.14
CA LEU A 73 7.46 -28.03 0.59
C LEU A 73 7.60 -27.15 1.83
N PHE A 74 8.32 -27.60 2.86
CA PHE A 74 8.55 -26.81 4.08
C PHE A 74 9.36 -25.54 3.79
N PHE A 75 10.44 -25.67 3.01
CA PHE A 75 11.26 -24.52 2.63
C PHE A 75 10.43 -23.46 1.90
N LEU A 76 9.70 -23.86 0.85
CA LEU A 76 8.93 -22.94 0.03
C LEU A 76 7.80 -22.29 0.82
N THR A 77 7.10 -23.05 1.65
CA THR A 77 6.05 -22.53 2.54
C THR A 77 6.63 -21.49 3.50
N GLY A 78 7.75 -21.80 4.17
CA GLY A 78 8.43 -20.86 5.07
C GLY A 78 8.91 -19.60 4.36
N PHE A 79 9.49 -19.74 3.16
CA PHE A 79 9.92 -18.62 2.33
C PHE A 79 8.74 -17.69 1.98
N ILE A 80 7.61 -18.25 1.53
CA ILE A 80 6.41 -17.47 1.18
C ILE A 80 5.85 -16.78 2.41
N ILE A 81 5.69 -17.48 3.54
CA ILE A 81 5.17 -16.90 4.77
C ILE A 81 6.02 -15.70 5.21
N LEU A 82 7.35 -15.84 5.19
CA LEU A 82 8.26 -14.77 5.57
C LEU A 82 8.17 -13.58 4.61
N LEU A 83 8.26 -13.83 3.30
CA LEU A 83 8.19 -12.78 2.29
C LEU A 83 6.83 -12.07 2.29
N PHE A 84 5.73 -12.81 2.34
CA PHE A 84 4.38 -12.24 2.37
C PHE A 84 4.10 -11.55 3.70
N GLY A 85 4.67 -12.02 4.81
CA GLY A 85 4.67 -11.32 6.08
C GLY A 85 5.34 -9.96 5.99
N ILE A 86 6.51 -9.87 5.36
CA ILE A 86 7.20 -8.60 5.08
C ILE A 86 6.30 -7.67 4.23
N ILE A 87 5.74 -8.19 3.14
CA ILE A 87 4.91 -7.40 2.20
C ILE A 87 3.60 -6.92 2.85
N ALA A 88 2.96 -7.75 3.68
CA ALA A 88 1.71 -7.40 4.34
C ALA A 88 1.88 -6.48 5.53
N SER A 89 3.07 -6.47 6.15
CA SER A 89 3.28 -5.75 7.40
C SER A 89 2.84 -4.30 7.31
N PRO A 90 3.24 -3.49 6.30
CA PRO A 90 2.73 -2.12 6.13
C PRO A 90 1.20 -2.00 6.10
N ALA A 91 0.48 -2.92 5.46
CA ALA A 91 -0.98 -2.87 5.36
C ALA A 91 -1.68 -3.24 6.67
N VAL A 92 -1.12 -4.21 7.39
CA VAL A 92 -1.63 -4.67 8.70
C VAL A 92 -1.33 -3.65 9.79
N ASP A 93 -0.23 -2.93 9.64
CA ASP A 93 0.25 -1.91 10.58
C ASP A 93 -0.76 -0.79 10.81
N PHE A 94 -1.54 -0.41 9.77
CA PHE A 94 -2.56 0.66 9.83
C PHE A 94 -3.60 0.43 10.93
N GLN A 95 -3.84 -0.83 11.31
CA GLN A 95 -4.76 -1.13 12.38
C GLN A 95 -4.08 -0.92 13.74
N PRO A 96 -4.75 -0.27 14.70
CA PRO A 96 -4.20 -0.07 16.02
C PRO A 96 -3.98 -1.41 16.72
N GLY A 97 -2.84 -1.53 17.39
CA GLY A 97 -2.48 -2.72 18.15
C GLY A 97 -0.97 -2.85 18.28
N SER A 98 -0.51 -3.30 19.45
CA SER A 98 0.91 -3.56 19.68
C SER A 98 1.29 -4.90 19.07
N ARG A 99 2.10 -4.86 18.00
CA ARG A 99 2.58 -6.04 17.27
C ARG A 99 4.04 -5.85 16.88
N PRO A 100 5.00 -5.90 17.83
CA PRO A 100 6.38 -5.43 17.62
C PRO A 100 7.05 -5.95 16.35
N LEU A 101 6.81 -7.22 15.98
CA LEU A 101 7.35 -7.80 14.74
C LEU A 101 6.75 -7.16 13.48
N VAL A 102 5.41 -6.98 13.43
CA VAL A 102 4.73 -6.33 12.30
C VAL A 102 5.19 -4.88 12.19
N GLU A 103 5.32 -4.20 13.33
CA GLU A 103 5.78 -2.81 13.40
C GLU A 103 7.19 -2.67 12.83
N PHE A 104 8.10 -3.55 13.27
CA PHE A 104 9.47 -3.59 12.77
C PHE A 104 9.51 -3.83 11.26
N LEU A 105 8.77 -4.82 10.76
CA LEU A 105 8.72 -5.14 9.33
C LEU A 105 8.06 -4.02 8.52
N ALA A 106 7.00 -3.39 9.03
CA ALA A 106 6.33 -2.26 8.40
C ALA A 106 7.28 -1.06 8.28
N ASN A 107 8.10 -0.81 9.30
CA ASN A 107 9.10 0.26 9.27
C ASN A 107 10.19 0.06 8.21
N HIS A 108 10.40 -1.17 7.75
CA HIS A 108 11.36 -1.49 6.70
C HIS A 108 10.67 -1.94 5.40
N GLY A 109 9.35 -1.81 5.27
CA GLY A 109 8.57 -2.43 4.19
C GLY A 109 8.94 -1.99 2.76
N ASP A 110 9.65 -0.88 2.62
CA ASP A 110 10.17 -0.38 1.35
C ASP A 110 11.42 -1.14 0.86
N HIS A 111 12.17 -1.80 1.76
CA HIS A 111 13.42 -2.49 1.41
C HIS A 111 13.61 -3.87 2.06
N ALA A 112 12.81 -4.26 3.06
CA ALA A 112 12.92 -5.54 3.76
C ALA A 112 12.74 -6.75 2.83
N GLY A 113 12.03 -6.59 1.71
CA GLY A 113 11.95 -7.62 0.68
C GLY A 113 13.30 -8.00 0.08
N LEU A 114 14.29 -7.09 0.10
CA LEU A 114 15.66 -7.39 -0.34
C LEU A 114 16.38 -8.39 0.57
N TRP A 115 15.97 -8.51 1.84
CA TRP A 115 16.53 -9.52 2.75
C TRP A 115 16.24 -10.95 2.25
N MET A 116 15.18 -11.12 1.44
CA MET A 116 14.80 -12.40 0.85
C MET A 116 15.58 -12.74 -0.43
N VAL A 117 16.34 -11.81 -1.01
CA VAL A 117 17.14 -12.04 -2.21
C VAL A 117 18.26 -13.04 -1.94
N LEU A 118 19.00 -12.89 -0.85
CA LEU A 118 20.10 -13.81 -0.51
C LEU A 118 19.59 -15.24 -0.24
N PRO A 119 18.56 -15.47 0.61
CA PRO A 119 17.94 -16.78 0.76
C PRO A 119 17.46 -17.37 -0.57
N ALA A 120 16.85 -16.55 -1.45
CA ALA A 120 16.37 -17.02 -2.75
C ALA A 120 17.52 -17.46 -3.67
N LEU A 121 18.63 -16.72 -3.70
CA LEU A 121 19.82 -17.08 -4.46
C LEU A 121 20.47 -18.36 -3.94
N VAL A 122 20.65 -18.46 -2.61
CA VAL A 122 21.22 -19.66 -1.98
C VAL A 122 20.37 -20.88 -2.26
N ALA A 123 19.05 -20.78 -2.11
CA ALA A 123 18.13 -21.88 -2.39
C ALA A 123 18.11 -22.27 -3.87
N GLY A 124 18.07 -21.31 -4.79
CA GLY A 124 18.10 -21.56 -6.23
C GLY A 124 19.40 -22.20 -6.71
N TYR A 125 20.51 -21.96 -6.00
CA TYR A 125 21.81 -22.60 -6.26
C TYR A 125 21.91 -23.99 -5.62
N ALA A 126 21.53 -24.13 -4.34
CA ALA A 126 21.66 -25.38 -3.59
C ALA A 126 20.67 -26.46 -4.03
N LEU A 127 19.49 -26.06 -4.53
CA LEU A 127 18.42 -26.95 -4.96
C LEU A 127 18.11 -26.70 -6.45
N PRO A 128 18.75 -27.42 -7.38
CA PRO A 128 18.69 -27.16 -8.82
C PRO A 128 17.38 -27.64 -9.47
N TYR A 129 16.24 -27.50 -8.78
CA TYR A 129 14.93 -27.78 -9.33
C TYR A 129 14.45 -26.59 -10.16
N ALA A 130 14.19 -26.80 -11.45
CA ALA A 130 13.78 -25.72 -12.35
C ALA A 130 12.51 -24.99 -11.87
N ARG A 131 11.55 -25.71 -11.27
CA ARG A 131 10.33 -25.13 -10.68
C ARG A 131 10.65 -24.16 -9.54
N LEU A 132 11.54 -24.54 -8.63
CA LEU A 132 11.97 -23.68 -7.53
C LEU A 132 12.71 -22.45 -8.04
N GLN A 133 13.65 -22.64 -8.99
CA GLN A 133 14.39 -21.54 -9.61
C GLN A 133 13.47 -20.53 -10.27
N GLY A 134 12.39 -20.98 -10.93
CA GLY A 134 11.35 -20.11 -11.47
C GLY A 134 10.70 -19.21 -10.41
N VAL A 135 10.34 -19.77 -9.25
CA VAL A 135 9.78 -18.99 -8.13
C VAL A 135 10.81 -18.01 -7.56
N MET A 136 12.02 -18.48 -7.27
CA MET A 136 13.09 -17.65 -6.68
C MET A 136 13.45 -16.48 -7.60
N ALA A 137 13.60 -16.74 -8.90
CA ALA A 137 13.87 -15.69 -9.89
C ALA A 137 12.75 -14.65 -9.95
N ALA A 138 11.48 -15.09 -9.97
CA ALA A 138 10.34 -14.18 -9.97
C ALA A 138 10.28 -13.33 -8.69
N ALA A 139 10.51 -13.93 -7.52
CA ALA A 139 10.56 -13.22 -6.24
C ALA A 139 11.67 -12.16 -6.22
N ILE A 140 12.88 -12.52 -6.65
CA ILE A 140 14.02 -11.59 -6.74
C ILE A 140 13.68 -10.43 -7.68
N VAL A 141 13.16 -10.71 -8.88
CA VAL A 141 12.81 -9.68 -9.87
C VAL A 141 11.76 -8.73 -9.32
N ILE A 142 10.71 -9.24 -8.67
CA ILE A 142 9.64 -8.43 -8.09
C ILE A 142 10.19 -7.51 -7.00
N GLU A 143 10.95 -8.03 -6.03
CA GLU A 143 11.44 -7.23 -4.90
C GLU A 143 12.52 -6.23 -5.33
N LEU A 144 13.40 -6.59 -6.26
CA LEU A 144 14.36 -5.65 -6.85
C LEU A 144 13.65 -4.55 -7.64
N ALA A 145 12.64 -4.90 -8.45
CA ALA A 145 11.87 -3.91 -9.22
C ALA A 145 11.07 -2.97 -8.30
N TRP A 146 10.52 -3.48 -7.20
CA TRP A 146 9.89 -2.66 -6.15
C TRP A 146 10.90 -1.66 -5.56
N TYR A 147 12.06 -2.14 -5.12
CA TYR A 147 13.09 -1.32 -4.50
C TYR A 147 13.65 -0.25 -5.45
N LEU A 148 14.05 -0.63 -6.66
CA LEU A 148 14.69 0.27 -7.63
C LEU A 148 13.75 1.36 -8.12
N ARG A 149 12.47 1.05 -8.34
CA ARG A 149 11.47 2.05 -8.75
C ARG A 149 11.31 3.17 -7.74
N HIS A 150 11.46 2.90 -6.45
CA HIS A 150 11.27 3.92 -5.43
C HIS A 150 12.60 4.56 -5.00
N ARG A 151 13.74 3.86 -5.15
CA ARG A 151 15.07 4.42 -4.92
C ARG A 151 15.44 5.51 -5.93
N TRP A 152 15.13 5.33 -7.21
CA TRP A 152 15.57 6.25 -8.27
C TRP A 152 14.58 7.38 -8.60
N ASN A 153 13.32 7.28 -8.19
CA ASN A 153 12.28 8.27 -8.51
C ASN A 153 12.12 9.42 -7.48
N GLY A 154 13.05 9.58 -6.54
CA GLY A 154 12.88 10.43 -5.37
C GLY A 154 13.62 11.76 -5.38
N LYS A 155 13.23 12.75 -6.20
CA LYS A 155 13.49 14.17 -5.84
C LYS A 155 12.43 14.61 -4.83
N ARG A 156 12.53 14.13 -3.58
CA ARG A 156 11.71 14.64 -2.48
C ARG A 156 11.99 16.14 -2.31
N GLN A 157 10.94 16.91 -2.11
CA GLN A 157 11.05 18.36 -1.91
C GLN A 157 11.18 18.67 -0.42
N LEU A 158 11.85 19.77 -0.09
CA LEU A 158 11.97 20.24 1.29
C LEU A 158 10.75 21.09 1.63
N TYR A 159 10.11 20.74 2.75
CA TYR A 159 9.00 21.47 3.34
C TYR A 159 9.44 22.10 4.65
N SER A 160 9.00 23.33 4.90
CA SER A 160 9.13 23.94 6.22
C SER A 160 8.15 23.29 7.20
N LEU A 161 8.63 22.97 8.39
CA LEU A 161 7.77 22.60 9.51
C LEU A 161 7.21 23.86 10.14
N SER A 162 5.91 23.88 10.46
CA SER A 162 5.32 24.98 11.21
C SER A 162 5.85 25.00 12.65
N ASP A 163 5.73 26.14 13.34
CA ASP A 163 6.09 26.23 14.76
C ASP A 163 5.34 25.20 15.61
N HIS A 164 4.09 24.91 15.25
CA HIS A 164 3.29 23.88 15.90
C HIS A 164 3.82 22.46 15.64
N ASP A 165 4.20 22.14 14.40
CA ASP A 165 4.83 20.85 14.07
C ASP A 165 6.13 20.65 14.84
N LEU A 166 6.96 21.70 14.93
CA LEU A 166 8.21 21.68 15.68
C LEU A 166 7.96 21.53 17.18
N LEU A 167 6.94 22.18 17.73
CA LEU A 167 6.59 22.08 19.14
C LEU A 167 6.16 20.65 19.50
N VAL A 168 5.26 20.05 18.72
CA VAL A 168 4.83 18.65 18.93
C VAL A 168 6.03 17.72 18.83
N MET A 169 6.86 17.86 17.79
CA MET A 169 8.01 16.99 17.59
C MET A 169 9.05 17.11 18.71
N LYS A 170 9.38 18.34 19.15
CA LYS A 170 10.29 18.57 20.30
C LYS A 170 9.74 18.00 21.60
N THR A 171 8.43 18.07 21.79
CA THR A 171 7.76 17.50 22.97
C THR A 171 7.88 15.98 22.98
N GLN A 172 7.56 15.32 21.87
CA GLN A 172 7.70 13.86 21.74
C GLN A 172 9.15 13.41 21.87
N ALA A 173 10.08 14.19 21.32
CA ALA A 173 11.51 13.95 21.39
C ALA A 173 12.16 14.30 22.74
N LYS A 174 11.41 14.86 23.70
CA LYS A 174 11.93 15.38 24.98
C LYS A 174 13.12 16.34 24.79
N GLY A 175 13.10 17.10 23.70
CA GLY A 175 14.14 18.06 23.33
C GLY A 175 15.26 17.53 22.41
N ASP A 176 15.46 16.21 22.31
CA ASP A 176 16.52 15.62 21.47
C ASP A 176 15.95 15.05 20.16
N LEU A 177 15.84 15.92 19.16
CA LEU A 177 15.27 15.57 17.85
C LEU A 177 16.15 14.59 17.06
N GLU A 178 17.47 14.62 17.24
CA GLU A 178 18.41 13.81 16.45
C GLU A 178 18.36 12.36 16.91
N ASP A 179 18.48 12.14 18.23
CA ASP A 179 18.32 10.82 18.84
C ASP A 179 16.92 10.25 18.61
N PHE A 180 15.87 11.08 18.72
CA PHE A 180 14.50 10.65 18.42
C PHE A 180 14.34 10.18 16.97
N ALA A 181 14.86 10.93 16.00
CA ALA A 181 14.79 10.56 14.60
C ALA A 181 15.58 9.26 14.31
N LEU A 182 16.76 9.10 14.90
CA LEU A 182 17.57 7.88 14.77
C LEU A 182 16.85 6.66 15.37
N ARG A 183 16.34 6.77 16.60
CA ARG A 183 15.66 5.69 17.32
C ARG A 183 14.43 5.19 16.57
N HIS A 184 13.69 6.09 15.94
CA HIS A 184 12.43 5.77 15.25
C HIS A 184 12.56 5.68 13.73
N GLY A 185 13.77 5.80 13.17
CA GLY A 185 14.02 5.67 11.73
C GLY A 185 13.35 6.75 10.88
N ILE A 186 13.28 7.99 11.38
CA ILE A 186 12.65 9.13 10.69
C ILE A 186 13.67 9.75 9.70
N GLY A 187 13.78 9.16 8.52
CA GLY A 187 14.73 9.62 7.49
C GLY A 187 14.35 10.95 6.82
N GLU A 188 13.08 11.35 6.89
CA GLU A 188 12.55 12.58 6.32
C GLU A 188 12.94 13.85 7.08
N LEU A 189 13.19 13.75 8.38
CA LEU A 189 13.57 14.91 9.19
C LEU A 189 14.99 15.34 8.84
N LYS A 190 15.16 16.64 8.58
CA LYS A 190 16.48 17.26 8.39
C LYS A 190 16.68 18.37 9.39
N LEU A 191 17.72 18.23 10.19
CA LEU A 191 18.13 19.21 11.16
C LEU A 191 19.28 20.01 10.56
N SER A 192 19.17 21.33 10.62
CA SER A 192 20.21 22.26 10.18
C SER A 192 20.33 23.42 11.17
N ALA A 193 21.39 24.22 11.05
CA ALA A 193 21.54 25.45 11.84
C ALA A 193 20.40 26.45 11.62
N ALA A 194 19.73 26.40 10.46
CA ALA A 194 18.60 27.26 10.10
C ALA A 194 17.25 26.73 10.62
N GLY A 195 17.23 25.57 11.28
CA GLY A 195 16.02 24.92 11.78
C GLY A 195 15.80 23.53 11.20
N ALA A 196 14.63 22.95 11.49
CA ALA A 196 14.25 21.63 11.03
C ALA A 196 13.31 21.70 9.81
N GLN A 197 13.58 20.84 8.84
CA GLN A 197 12.84 20.72 7.58
C GLN A 197 12.43 19.27 7.34
N TRP A 198 11.50 19.08 6.41
CA TRP A 198 10.95 17.77 6.09
C TRP A 198 11.13 17.43 4.61
N TYR A 199 11.81 16.31 4.29
CA TYR A 199 11.84 15.76 2.93
C TYR A 199 10.50 15.09 2.60
N GLY A 200 9.61 15.88 2.00
CA GLY A 200 8.24 15.50 1.72
C GLY A 200 8.07 14.57 0.51
N CYS A 201 6.91 13.92 0.48
CA CYS A 201 6.51 13.03 -0.60
C CYS A 201 5.90 13.80 -1.79
N SER A 202 5.81 13.13 -2.94
CA SER A 202 5.15 13.61 -4.15
C SER A 202 4.56 12.45 -4.95
N LYS A 203 3.90 12.75 -6.07
CA LYS A 203 3.33 11.74 -6.99
C LYS A 203 4.35 10.72 -7.53
N SER A 204 5.65 11.00 -7.44
CA SER A 204 6.70 10.09 -7.91
C SER A 204 7.43 9.36 -6.79
N THR A 205 7.07 9.60 -5.52
CA THR A 205 7.69 8.97 -4.36
C THR A 205 6.68 8.13 -3.60
N LEU A 206 7.18 7.30 -2.68
CA LEU A 206 6.31 6.72 -1.66
C LEU A 206 5.72 7.83 -0.77
N PRO A 207 4.49 7.68 -0.27
CA PRO A 207 3.92 8.56 0.74
C PRO A 207 4.74 8.49 2.04
N CYS A 208 4.66 9.54 2.86
CA CYS A 208 5.25 9.52 4.20
C CYS A 208 4.61 8.41 5.04
N ALA A 209 5.35 7.83 5.99
CA ALA A 209 4.86 6.75 6.85
C ALA A 209 3.85 7.26 7.90
N PHE A 210 2.66 7.66 7.43
CA PHE A 210 1.58 8.27 8.21
C PHE A 210 1.33 7.53 9.53
N ASN A 211 1.13 6.21 9.45
CA ASN A 211 0.82 5.42 10.64
C ASN A 211 1.94 5.44 11.70
N LEU A 212 3.21 5.46 11.26
CA LEU A 212 4.34 5.63 12.18
C LEU A 212 4.31 7.02 12.82
N TYR A 213 4.15 8.08 12.01
CA TYR A 213 4.29 9.45 12.50
C TYR A 213 3.11 9.86 13.37
N THR A 214 1.89 9.74 12.87
CA THR A 214 0.70 10.25 13.54
C THR A 214 0.21 9.29 14.62
N ASN A 215 -0.09 8.04 14.25
CA ASN A 215 -0.77 7.11 15.15
C ASN A 215 0.12 6.53 16.24
N ARG A 216 1.45 6.44 16.02
CA ARG A 216 2.38 5.82 16.98
C ARG A 216 3.23 6.80 17.73
N LEU A 217 3.87 7.70 17.00
CA LEU A 217 4.77 8.68 17.60
C LEU A 217 4.02 9.91 18.10
N GLY A 218 2.73 10.07 17.78
CA GLY A 218 1.94 11.23 18.18
C GLY A 218 2.48 12.52 17.57
N LEU A 219 3.06 12.44 16.37
CA LEU A 219 3.47 13.59 15.57
C LEU A 219 2.28 14.11 14.76
N ASN A 220 2.37 15.34 14.29
CA ASN A 220 1.44 15.82 13.30
C ASN A 220 1.68 15.12 11.95
N THR A 221 0.63 15.01 11.15
CA THR A 221 0.71 14.49 9.77
C THR A 221 1.70 15.33 8.97
N ALA A 222 2.60 14.68 8.23
CA ALA A 222 3.68 15.37 7.52
C ALA A 222 3.15 16.53 6.65
N PRO A 223 3.82 17.69 6.60
CA PRO A 223 3.30 18.90 5.95
C PRO A 223 2.95 18.66 4.48
N CYS A 224 3.82 17.96 3.74
CA CYS A 224 3.56 17.54 2.37
C CYS A 224 2.28 16.70 2.21
N CYS A 225 2.00 15.78 3.15
CA CYS A 225 0.80 14.94 3.08
C CYS A 225 -0.47 15.76 3.31
N ARG A 226 -0.45 16.70 4.27
CA ARG A 226 -1.56 17.62 4.51
C ARG A 226 -1.85 18.51 3.31
N GLU A 227 -0.82 19.01 2.64
CA GLU A 227 -0.98 19.76 1.39
C GLU A 227 -1.61 18.92 0.29
N HIS A 228 -1.12 17.71 0.06
CA HIS A 228 -1.67 16.79 -0.94
C HIS A 228 -3.12 16.37 -0.62
N MET A 229 -3.47 16.19 0.66
CA MET A 229 -4.85 15.95 1.10
C MET A 229 -5.74 17.15 0.81
N LYS A 230 -5.26 18.38 1.08
CA LYS A 230 -5.97 19.61 0.74
C LYS A 230 -6.20 19.75 -0.77
N GLU A 231 -5.19 19.46 -1.59
CA GLU A 231 -5.32 19.44 -3.06
C GLU A 231 -6.38 18.41 -3.51
N LEU A 232 -6.38 17.23 -2.88
CA LEU A 232 -7.33 16.17 -3.17
C LEU A 232 -8.77 16.57 -2.81
N ALA A 233 -8.97 17.22 -1.66
CA ALA A 233 -10.25 17.77 -1.22
C ALA A 233 -10.81 18.79 -2.22
N TYR A 234 -9.98 19.74 -2.67
CA TYR A 234 -10.40 20.72 -3.68
C TYR A 234 -10.69 20.07 -5.03
N PHE A 235 -9.89 19.09 -5.44
CA PHE A 235 -10.11 18.36 -6.67
C PHE A 235 -11.46 17.63 -6.66
N VAL A 236 -11.74 16.83 -5.62
CA VAL A 236 -12.98 16.06 -5.53
C VAL A 236 -14.19 16.98 -5.38
N SER A 237 -14.12 18.02 -4.54
CA SER A 237 -15.20 19.01 -4.42
C SER A 237 -15.49 19.69 -5.76
N SER A 238 -14.45 20.10 -6.51
CA SER A 238 -14.63 20.71 -7.84
C SER A 238 -15.28 19.75 -8.82
N CYS A 239 -14.88 18.47 -8.83
CA CYS A 239 -15.51 17.46 -9.66
C CYS A 239 -17.01 17.31 -9.34
N LEU A 240 -17.36 17.25 -8.05
CA LEU A 240 -18.75 17.11 -7.61
C LEU A 240 -19.59 18.35 -7.97
N LYS A 241 -19.01 19.56 -7.84
CA LYS A 241 -19.65 20.82 -8.28
C LYS A 241 -19.93 20.83 -9.78
N GLU A 242 -18.96 20.46 -10.60
CA GLU A 242 -19.12 20.38 -12.07
C GLU A 242 -20.18 19.36 -12.49
N MET A 243 -20.39 18.31 -11.70
CA MET A 243 -21.41 17.30 -11.93
C MET A 243 -22.76 17.66 -11.30
N GLU A 244 -22.87 18.86 -10.70
CA GLU A 244 -24.07 19.34 -9.99
C GLU A 244 -24.51 18.41 -8.85
N VAL A 245 -23.55 17.72 -8.22
CA VAL A 245 -23.80 16.79 -7.11
C VAL A 245 -23.70 17.54 -5.78
N THR A 246 -24.76 17.47 -4.98
CA THR A 246 -24.75 18.02 -3.62
C THR A 246 -23.77 17.20 -2.76
N HIS A 247 -22.83 17.89 -2.10
CA HIS A 247 -21.80 17.27 -1.26
C HIS A 247 -21.41 18.19 -0.10
N TRP A 248 -20.83 17.61 0.95
CA TRP A 248 -20.38 18.30 2.14
C TRP A 248 -19.15 17.60 2.75
N LEU A 249 -18.38 18.33 3.55
CA LEU A 249 -17.30 17.75 4.37
C LEU A 249 -17.92 16.94 5.51
N GLU A 250 -17.29 15.84 5.89
CA GLU A 250 -17.73 14.96 6.97
C GLU A 250 -16.63 14.80 8.04
N GLY A 251 -16.99 14.21 9.19
CA GLY A 251 -16.02 13.66 10.13
C GLY A 251 -14.93 14.64 10.62
N GLY A 252 -13.69 14.15 10.63
CA GLY A 252 -12.50 14.93 11.03
C GLY A 252 -12.27 16.13 10.11
N SER A 253 -12.53 15.97 8.80
CA SER A 253 -12.40 17.03 7.81
C SER A 253 -13.33 18.20 8.05
N LEU A 254 -14.60 17.95 8.40
CA LEU A 254 -15.54 19.01 8.77
C LEU A 254 -15.13 19.69 10.09
N LEU A 255 -14.73 18.90 11.09
CA LEU A 255 -14.27 19.42 12.37
C LEU A 255 -13.04 20.33 12.20
N GLY A 256 -12.06 19.92 11.40
CA GLY A 256 -10.90 20.72 11.04
C GLY A 256 -11.34 22.03 10.37
N ALA A 257 -12.20 21.96 9.37
CA ALA A 257 -12.67 23.16 8.68
C ALA A 257 -13.32 24.19 9.62
N VAL A 258 -14.05 23.74 10.64
CA VAL A 258 -14.67 24.63 11.65
C VAL A 258 -13.64 25.11 12.69
N ARG A 259 -12.79 24.22 13.19
CA ARG A 259 -11.88 24.50 14.32
C ARG A 259 -10.61 25.25 13.90
N GLU A 260 -10.07 24.92 12.74
CA GLU A 260 -8.77 25.37 12.23
C GLU A 260 -8.91 26.43 11.13
N ASN A 261 -9.98 27.24 11.17
CA ASN A 261 -10.26 28.32 10.21
C ASN A 261 -10.18 27.87 8.74
N GLY A 262 -10.89 26.77 8.42
CA GLY A 262 -10.95 26.21 7.07
C GLY A 262 -9.78 25.31 6.68
N ASN A 263 -8.95 24.86 7.64
CA ASN A 263 -7.85 23.92 7.40
C ASN A 263 -8.15 22.52 7.94
N LEU A 264 -7.37 21.53 7.51
CA LEU A 264 -7.40 20.19 8.10
C LEU A 264 -6.83 20.21 9.52
N LEU A 265 -7.23 19.24 10.35
CA LEU A 265 -6.56 19.00 11.62
C LEU A 265 -5.07 18.69 11.35
N ALA A 266 -4.16 19.15 12.22
CA ALA A 266 -2.73 18.94 12.02
C ALA A 266 -2.32 17.45 12.00
N TRP A 267 -3.17 16.59 12.57
CA TRP A 267 -3.01 15.13 12.69
C TRP A 267 -4.04 14.34 11.87
N GLU A 268 -4.70 14.94 10.88
CA GLU A 268 -5.64 14.24 10.00
C GLU A 268 -4.96 13.09 9.20
N ASP A 269 -5.64 11.94 9.03
CA ASP A 269 -5.18 10.80 8.23
C ASP A 269 -5.54 10.90 6.75
N ASP A 270 -6.73 11.43 6.50
CA ASP A 270 -7.44 11.39 5.24
C ASP A 270 -8.39 12.59 5.12
N VAL A 271 -9.23 12.58 4.08
CA VAL A 271 -10.26 13.59 3.90
C VAL A 271 -11.60 12.91 3.71
N ASP A 272 -12.62 13.32 4.45
CA ASP A 272 -13.97 12.77 4.31
C ASP A 272 -14.89 13.75 3.58
N ILE A 273 -15.50 13.28 2.49
CA ILE A 273 -16.57 13.98 1.78
C ILE A 273 -17.76 13.04 1.63
N SER A 274 -18.95 13.55 1.93
CA SER A 274 -20.20 12.87 1.66
C SER A 274 -20.91 13.53 0.48
N PHE A 275 -21.67 12.76 -0.29
CA PHE A 275 -22.49 13.28 -1.40
C PHE A 275 -23.87 12.65 -1.46
N LEU A 276 -24.84 13.40 -1.96
CA LEU A 276 -26.23 12.95 -2.07
C LEU A 276 -26.49 12.30 -3.43
N LEU A 277 -27.08 11.10 -3.40
CA LEU A 277 -27.73 10.47 -4.53
C LEU A 277 -29.21 10.89 -4.55
N ASP A 278 -29.64 11.38 -5.70
CA ASP A 278 -31.00 11.84 -5.98
C ASP A 278 -31.41 11.50 -7.42
N ASP A 279 -32.55 12.02 -7.88
CA ASP A 279 -33.08 11.74 -9.23
C ASP A 279 -32.12 12.18 -10.35
N LYS A 280 -31.21 13.12 -10.08
CA LYS A 280 -30.23 13.64 -11.04
C LYS A 280 -28.86 12.98 -10.88
N SER A 281 -28.54 12.53 -9.68
CA SER A 281 -27.23 12.02 -9.28
C SER A 281 -27.33 10.53 -8.91
N ILE A 282 -27.19 9.65 -9.91
CA ILE A 282 -27.11 8.21 -9.67
C ILE A 282 -25.66 7.75 -9.49
N TRP A 283 -25.48 6.71 -8.65
CA TRP A 283 -24.16 6.17 -8.27
C TRP A 283 -23.23 5.93 -9.46
N SER A 284 -23.71 5.24 -10.49
CA SER A 284 -22.91 4.87 -11.66
C SER A 284 -22.41 6.09 -12.45
N SER A 285 -23.15 7.21 -12.46
CA SER A 285 -22.75 8.45 -13.10
C SER A 285 -21.63 9.14 -12.31
N VAL A 286 -21.82 9.29 -10.99
CA VAL A 286 -20.85 9.93 -10.10
C VAL A 286 -19.54 9.14 -10.08
N ALA A 287 -19.62 7.82 -9.85
CA ALA A 287 -18.44 6.95 -9.82
C ALA A 287 -17.66 7.00 -11.13
N ARG A 288 -18.34 6.99 -12.29
CA ARG A 288 -17.70 7.12 -13.61
C ARG A 288 -17.09 8.50 -13.81
N GLY A 289 -17.78 9.56 -13.40
CA GLY A 289 -17.35 10.95 -13.53
C GLY A 289 -16.09 11.25 -12.70
N ILE A 290 -16.05 10.80 -11.45
CA ILE A 290 -14.86 10.87 -10.59
C ILE A 290 -13.74 10.01 -11.16
N SER A 291 -14.03 8.77 -11.58
CA SER A 291 -13.02 7.87 -12.15
C SER A 291 -12.32 8.44 -13.39
N ALA A 292 -13.09 9.01 -14.31
CA ALA A 292 -12.57 9.60 -15.53
C ALA A 292 -11.69 10.83 -15.24
N ARG A 293 -12.13 11.72 -14.35
CA ARG A 293 -11.36 12.91 -13.94
C ARG A 293 -10.11 12.52 -13.15
N GLY A 294 -10.26 11.60 -12.19
CA GLY A 294 -9.17 11.11 -11.35
C GLY A 294 -8.03 10.54 -12.18
N LYS A 295 -8.34 9.68 -13.16
CA LYS A 295 -7.35 9.11 -14.08
C LYS A 295 -6.59 10.19 -14.86
N ARG A 296 -7.26 11.26 -15.32
CA ARG A 296 -6.61 12.37 -16.04
C ARG A 296 -5.65 13.17 -15.15
N HIS A 297 -5.98 13.33 -13.88
CA HIS A 297 -5.15 14.04 -12.90
C HIS A 297 -4.16 13.13 -12.16
N GLY A 298 -4.07 11.86 -12.55
CA GLY A 298 -3.15 10.90 -11.96
C GLY A 298 -3.50 10.50 -10.52
N TYR A 299 -4.79 10.44 -10.20
CA TYR A 299 -5.32 9.85 -8.96
C TYR A 299 -5.75 8.40 -9.19
N TYR A 300 -5.62 7.56 -8.17
CA TYR A 300 -6.12 6.20 -8.16
C TYR A 300 -7.50 6.16 -7.50
N ILE A 301 -8.44 5.40 -8.08
CA ILE A 301 -9.85 5.37 -7.65
C ILE A 301 -10.24 3.93 -7.33
N GLU A 302 -10.69 3.71 -6.09
CA GLU A 302 -11.26 2.46 -5.62
C GLU A 302 -12.78 2.60 -5.48
N ILE A 303 -13.52 1.60 -5.98
CA ILE A 303 -14.99 1.63 -5.98
C ILE A 303 -15.49 0.44 -5.16
N PHE A 304 -16.30 0.74 -4.15
CA PHE A 304 -17.01 -0.24 -3.31
C PHE A 304 -18.51 0.07 -3.41
N GLU A 305 -19.14 -0.47 -4.46
CA GLU A 305 -20.54 -0.20 -4.80
C GLU A 305 -21.54 -0.74 -3.77
N ASP A 306 -21.22 -1.87 -3.15
CA ASP A 306 -22.03 -2.55 -2.14
C ASP A 306 -22.36 -1.67 -0.93
N ILE A 307 -21.52 -0.69 -0.65
CA ILE A 307 -21.66 0.23 0.47
C ILE A 307 -21.65 1.70 0.04
N GLY A 308 -21.73 1.99 -1.25
CA GLY A 308 -21.76 3.36 -1.77
C GLY A 308 -20.51 4.18 -1.43
N TYR A 309 -19.32 3.59 -1.56
CA TYR A 309 -18.06 4.24 -1.21
C TYR A 309 -17.02 4.29 -2.33
N LEU A 310 -16.34 5.42 -2.42
CA LEU A 310 -15.26 5.71 -3.37
C LEU A 310 -14.02 6.14 -2.58
N GLY A 311 -12.92 5.40 -2.75
CA GLY A 311 -11.60 5.84 -2.29
C GLY A 311 -10.90 6.59 -3.40
N VAL A 312 -10.45 7.81 -3.14
CA VAL A 312 -9.63 8.61 -4.06
C VAL A 312 -8.25 8.72 -3.44
N SER A 313 -7.22 8.16 -4.07
CA SER A 313 -5.86 8.17 -3.53
C SER A 313 -4.95 9.08 -4.36
N PHE A 314 -4.05 9.77 -3.68
CA PHE A 314 -3.01 10.59 -4.31
C PHE A 314 -2.04 9.75 -5.15
N ASP A 315 -1.98 8.44 -4.95
CA ASP A 315 -1.12 7.55 -5.73
C ASP A 315 -1.41 7.64 -7.24
N ARG A 316 -0.35 7.56 -8.05
CA ARG A 316 -0.52 7.44 -9.50
C ARG A 316 -1.16 6.10 -9.83
N PRO A 317 -2.15 6.04 -10.75
CA PRO A 317 -2.68 4.78 -11.21
C PRO A 317 -1.60 4.05 -12.00
N LEU A 318 -1.05 2.98 -11.42
CA LEU A 318 -0.09 2.12 -12.10
C LEU A 318 -0.83 1.17 -13.06
N PRO A 319 -0.23 0.84 -14.22
CA PRO A 319 -0.81 -0.15 -15.12
C PRO A 319 -0.84 -1.53 -14.45
N TRP A 320 -1.71 -2.41 -14.95
CA TRP A 320 -1.64 -3.83 -14.59
C TRP A 320 -0.27 -4.39 -15.02
N PRO A 321 0.41 -5.21 -14.20
CA PRO A 321 -0.06 -5.80 -12.93
C PRO A 321 0.27 -4.98 -11.67
N PHE A 322 1.00 -3.86 -11.78
CA PHE A 322 1.54 -3.10 -10.65
C PHE A 322 0.51 -2.28 -9.85
N ARG A 323 -0.73 -2.16 -10.34
CA ARG A 323 -1.81 -1.39 -9.70
C ARG A 323 -2.01 -1.69 -8.21
N SER A 324 -1.81 -2.94 -7.79
CA SER A 324 -2.08 -3.40 -6.42
C SER A 324 -0.88 -3.24 -5.49
N GLU A 325 0.28 -2.84 -6.00
CA GLU A 325 1.49 -2.63 -5.17
C GLU A 325 1.39 -1.42 -4.25
N ARG A 326 0.42 -0.53 -4.48
CA ARG A 326 0.10 0.51 -3.49
C ARG A 326 -0.29 -0.06 -2.14
N ASN A 327 -0.88 -1.26 -2.12
CA ASN A 327 -1.37 -1.85 -0.88
C ASN A 327 -0.25 -2.28 0.07
N ARG A 328 1.01 -2.37 -0.41
CA ARG A 328 2.20 -2.63 0.43
C ARG A 328 2.95 -1.35 0.83
N MET A 329 2.41 -0.15 0.55
CA MET A 329 3.03 1.12 0.94
C MET A 329 2.83 1.42 2.45
N ARG A 330 3.84 2.02 3.09
CA ARG A 330 3.85 2.37 4.52
C ARG A 330 2.92 3.52 4.93
N GLY A 331 2.45 4.29 3.96
CA GLY A 331 1.56 5.42 4.18
C GLY A 331 0.51 5.50 3.08
N GLU A 332 -0.46 6.38 3.27
CA GLU A 332 -1.49 6.70 2.30
C GLU A 332 -1.80 8.20 2.35
N ILE A 333 -2.19 8.75 1.22
CA ILE A 333 -2.81 10.08 1.13
C ILE A 333 -4.12 9.84 0.39
N ARG A 334 -5.24 9.99 1.10
CA ARG A 334 -6.54 9.50 0.66
C ARG A 334 -7.65 10.50 0.95
N LEU A 335 -8.68 10.44 0.12
CA LEU A 335 -9.99 11.01 0.38
C LEU A 335 -11.05 9.91 0.26
N ASP A 336 -11.91 9.88 1.25
CA ASP A 336 -13.05 8.98 1.39
C ASP A 336 -14.31 9.70 0.95
N LEU A 337 -14.98 9.13 -0.06
CA LEU A 337 -16.17 9.69 -0.68
C LEU A 337 -17.35 8.75 -0.48
N VAL A 338 -18.31 9.14 0.37
CA VAL A 338 -19.45 8.31 0.79
C VAL A 338 -20.77 8.82 0.19
N ALA A 339 -21.55 7.92 -0.41
CA ALA A 339 -22.87 8.22 -0.93
C ALA A 339 -23.96 8.11 0.14
N TYR A 340 -24.83 9.11 0.20
CA TYR A 340 -26.06 9.10 0.97
C TYR A 340 -27.29 9.11 0.06
N ARG A 341 -28.39 8.57 0.56
CA ARG A 341 -29.71 8.64 -0.09
C ARG A 341 -30.69 9.29 0.88
N ARG A 342 -31.70 9.97 0.35
CA ARG A 342 -32.81 10.42 1.19
C ARG A 342 -33.53 9.20 1.75
N ALA A 343 -33.84 9.22 3.04
CA ALA A 343 -34.77 8.26 3.62
C ALA A 343 -36.13 8.47 2.94
N VAL A 344 -36.72 7.39 2.44
CA VAL A 344 -38.04 7.37 1.80
C VAL A 344 -39.09 7.08 2.86
#